data_AF-A0AAD6GKL5-F1
#
_entry.id   AF-A0AAD6GKL5-F1
#
_cell.length_a   1.000
_cell.length_b   1.000
_cell.length_c   1.000
_cell.angle_alpha   90.00
_cell.angle_beta   90.00
_cell.angle_gamma   90.00
#
_symmetry.space_group_name_H-M   'P 1'
#
loop_
_entity.id
_entity.type
_entity.pdbx_description
1 polymer ?
#
loop_
_entity_poly.entity_id
_entity_poly.type
_entity_poly.pdbx_seq_one_letter_code
_entity_poly.pdbx_strand_id
1 'polypeptide(L)' 'MTIIYLRFSQSPVPEDSIALVTEALQKINTDLTETERTEDSITFTSPDHLVDIYGDIFESWLNSDPPVIDTWRMLADY' A
#
# COMPACT_ATOMS: atom_id res chain seq x y z
N MET A 1 -15.81 -1.00 -0.21
CA MET A 1 -14.60 -1.64 -0.74
C MET A 1 -13.68 -0.60 -1.36
N THR A 2 -12.40 -0.70 -1.02
CA THR A 2 -11.31 0.14 -1.53
C THR A 2 -10.24 -0.75 -2.14
N ILE A 3 -9.82 -0.44 -3.36
CA ILE A 3 -8.67 -1.05 -4.03
C ILE A 3 -7.49 -0.10 -3.86
N ILE A 4 -6.37 -0.64 -3.37
CA ILE A 4 -5.15 0.10 -3.07
C ILE A 4 -4.05 -0.46 -3.96
N TYR A 5 -3.44 0.39 -4.79
CA TYR A 5 -2.29 0.04 -5.60
C TYR A 5 -1.07 0.80 -5.11
N LEU A 6 0.02 0.09 -4.82
CA LEU A 6 1.29 0.64 -4.38
C LEU A 6 2.41 0.22 -5.33
N ARG A 7 3.17 1.19 -5.82
CA ARG A 7 4.40 0.96 -6.59
C ARG A 7 5.61 1.34 -5.77
N PHE A 8 6.50 0.39 -5.55
CA PHE A 8 7.69 0.57 -4.73
C PHE A 8 8.77 1.35 -5.45
N SER A 9 9.61 2.05 -4.68
CA SER A 9 10.73 2.83 -5.23
C SER A 9 11.87 1.95 -5.78
N GLN A 10 11.91 0.68 -5.38
CA GLN A 10 12.92 -0.30 -5.77
C GLN A 10 12.28 -1.47 -6.52
N SER A 11 12.99 -1.94 -7.55
CA SER A 11 12.61 -3.12 -8.34
C SER A 11 13.86 -3.99 -8.55
N PRO A 12 13.86 -5.27 -8.11
CA PRO A 12 12.77 -5.94 -7.40
C PRO A 12 12.53 -5.36 -6.00
N VAL A 13 11.28 -5.41 -5.52
CA VAL A 13 10.94 -4.90 -4.18
C VAL A 13 11.69 -5.69 -3.08
N PRO A 14 12.36 -5.02 -2.12
CA PRO A 14 12.93 -5.70 -0.95
C PRO A 14 11.86 -6.36 -0.08
N GLU A 15 12.14 -7.56 0.43
CA GLU A 15 11.22 -8.28 1.31
C GLU A 15 10.87 -7.48 2.58
N ASP A 16 11.81 -6.70 3.11
CA ASP A 16 11.59 -5.82 4.26
C ASP A 16 10.56 -4.72 3.96
N SER A 17 10.57 -4.17 2.75
CA SER A 17 9.59 -3.15 2.32
C SER A 17 8.21 -3.77 2.16
N ILE A 18 8.12 -4.98 1.62
CA ILE A 18 6.86 -5.73 1.50
C ILE A 18 6.28 -6.02 2.89
N ALA A 19 7.11 -6.52 3.82
CA ALA A 19 6.70 -6.81 5.18
C ALA A 19 6.21 -5.54 5.89
N LEU A 20 6.97 -4.45 5.82
CA LEU A 20 6.62 -3.16 6.43
C LEU A 20 5.27 -2.65 5.92
N VAL A 21 5.05 -2.66 4.60
CA VAL A 21 3.79 -2.19 3.99
C VAL A 21 2.63 -3.10 4.41
N THR A 22 2.80 -4.41 4.32
CA THR A 22 1.75 -5.38 4.62
C THR A 22 1.34 -5.30 6.10
N GLU A 23 2.30 -5.27 7.02
CA GLU A 23 2.03 -5.15 8.45
C GLU A 23 1.38 -3.81 8.81
N ALA A 24 1.82 -2.71 8.18
CA ALA A 24 1.23 -1.41 8.42
C ALA A 24 -0.23 -1.35 7.96
N LEU A 25 -0.52 -1.88 6.77
CA LEU A 25 -1.89 -1.90 6.24
C LEU A 25 -2.80 -2.85 7.04
N GLN A 26 -2.30 -4.00 7.46
CA GLN A 26 -3.06 -4.94 8.29
C GLN A 26 -3.38 -4.39 9.69
N LYS A 27 -2.60 -3.45 10.21
CA LYS A 27 -2.92 -2.74 11.46
C LYS A 27 -4.08 -1.76 11.29
N ILE A 28 -4.31 -1.25 10.08
CA ILE A 28 -5.45 -0.36 9.77
C ILE A 28 -6.69 -1.20 9.57
N ASN A 29 -6.59 -2.25 8.74
CA ASN A 29 -7.66 -3.21 8.54
C ASN A 29 -7.12 -4.65 8.45
N THR A 30 -7.53 -5.48 9.39
CA THR A 30 -7.16 -6.90 9.46
C THR A 30 -7.74 -7.73 8.32
N ASP A 31 -8.83 -7.28 7.70
CA ASP A 31 -9.50 -7.94 6.57
C ASP A 31 -8.93 -7.49 5.21
N LEU A 32 -7.85 -6.72 5.20
CA LEU A 32 -7.12 -6.37 3.98
C LEU A 32 -6.54 -7.62 3.32
N THR A 33 -6.77 -7.76 2.02
CA THR A 33 -6.30 -8.89 1.23
C THR A 33 -5.41 -8.42 0.10
N GLU A 34 -4.23 -9.02 -0.05
CA GLU A 34 -3.39 -8.86 -1.25
C GLU A 34 -4.04 -9.59 -2.43
N THR A 35 -4.22 -8.89 -3.56
CA THR A 35 -4.86 -9.45 -4.75
C THR A 35 -3.89 -9.67 -5.90
N GLU A 36 -2.85 -8.84 -6.01
CA GLU A 36 -1.84 -8.96 -7.06
C GLU A 36 -0.49 -8.46 -6.56
N ARG A 37 0.59 -9.13 -6.97
CA ARG A 37 1.97 -8.74 -6.68
C ARG A 37 2.83 -8.90 -7.93
N THR A 38 3.59 -7.87 -8.24
CA THR A 38 4.60 -7.85 -9.31
C THR A 38 6.00 -7.65 -8.73
N GLU A 39 7.00 -7.50 -9.59
CA GLU A 39 8.39 -7.21 -9.17
C GLU A 39 8.57 -5.83 -8.54
N ASP A 40 7.67 -4.88 -8.78
CA ASP A 40 7.76 -3.49 -8.34
C ASP A 40 6.46 -2.94 -7.72
N SER A 41 5.39 -3.74 -7.62
CA SER A 41 4.10 -3.26 -7.13
C SER A 41 3.27 -4.33 -6.40
N ILE A 42 2.38 -3.87 -5.53
CA ILE A 42 1.38 -4.70 -4.85
C ILE A 42 0.03 -4.01 -4.89
N THR A 43 -1.01 -4.79 -5.19
CA THR A 43 -2.41 -4.38 -5.09
C THR A 43 -3.07 -5.07 -3.90
N PHE A 44 -3.77 -4.29 -3.09
CA PHE A 44 -4.59 -4.75 -1.99
C PHE A 44 -6.05 -4.39 -2.19
N THR A 45 -6.93 -5.17 -1.59
CA THR A 45 -8.35 -4.87 -1.48
C THR A 45 -8.71 -4.82 0.00
N SER A 46 -9.36 -3.73 0.40
CA SER A 46 -9.93 -3.54 1.72
C SER A 46 -11.47 -3.51 1.62
N PRO A 47 -12.22 -4.19 2.49
CA PRO A 47 -13.69 -4.06 2.52
C PRO A 47 -14.15 -2.66 2.97
N ASP A 48 -13.30 -1.89 3.66
CA ASP A 48 -13.63 -0.57 4.21
C ASP A 48 -13.51 0.59 3.18
N HIS A 49 -13.69 1.81 3.68
CA HIS A 49 -13.52 3.09 2.97
C HIS A 49 -12.61 4.06 3.73
N LEU A 50 -11.61 3.57 4.46
CA LEU A 50 -10.68 4.38 5.26
C LEU A 50 -9.61 5.09 4.41
N VAL A 51 -10.04 5.64 3.26
CA VAL A 51 -9.16 6.23 2.23
C VAL A 51 -8.27 7.32 2.80
N ASP A 52 -8.78 8.16 3.71
CA ASP A 52 -8.00 9.23 4.33
C ASP A 52 -6.83 8.67 5.17
N ILE A 53 -7.07 7.61 5.95
CA ILE A 53 -6.04 6.98 6.81
C ILE A 53 -4.95 6.33 5.96
N TYR A 54 -5.35 5.62 4.90
CA TYR A 54 -4.39 5.03 3.95
C TYR A 54 -3.59 6.12 3.23
N GLY A 55 -4.25 7.20 2.80
CA GLY A 55 -3.64 8.34 2.12
C GLY A 55 -2.51 8.98 2.94
N ASP A 56 -2.77 9.28 4.21
CA ASP A 56 -1.78 9.88 5.12
C ASP A 56 -0.51 9.01 5.25
N ILE A 57 -0.68 7.69 5.31
CA ILE A 57 0.44 6.74 5.43
C ILE A 57 1.23 6.67 4.11
N PHE A 58 0.54 6.64 2.98
CA PHE A 58 1.20 6.60 1.67
C PHE A 58 1.93 7.88 1.35
N GLU A 59 1.39 9.03 1.75
CA GLU A 59 2.07 10.31 1.62
C GLU A 59 3.37 10.32 2.46
N SER A 60 3.35 9.76 3.67
CA SER A 60 4.54 9.61 4.49
C SER A 60 5.61 8.70 3.84
N TRP A 61 5.19 7.57 3.27
CA TRP A 61 6.09 6.63 2.57
C TRP A 61 6.66 7.18 1.26
N LEU A 62 5.90 8.01 0.55
CA LEU A 62 6.35 8.68 -0.67
C LEU A 62 7.43 9.73 -0.38
N ASN A 63 7.32 10.39 0.78
CA ASN A 63 8.21 11.49 1.17
C ASN A 63 9.30 11.07 2.18
N SER A 64 9.47 9.77 2.46
CA SER A 64 10.56 9.28 3.30
C SER A 64 11.92 9.35 2.58
N ASP A 65 13.02 9.26 3.33
CA ASP A 65 14.38 9.21 2.78
C ASP A 65 15.12 7.94 3.26
N PRO A 66 15.28 6.90 2.41
CA PRO A 66 14.77 6.81 1.04
C PRO A 66 13.24 6.61 0.97
N PRO A 67 12.57 6.95 -0.15
CA PRO A 67 11.15 6.67 -0.35
C PRO A 67 10.88 5.17 -0.33
N VAL A 68 9.81 4.73 0.34
CA VAL A 68 9.37 3.31 0.32
C VAL A 68 8.61 3.01 -0.98
N ILE A 69 7.77 3.95 -1.40
CA ILE A 69 6.99 3.89 -2.64
C ILE A 69 7.34 5.05 -3.56
N ASP A 70 7.15 4.86 -4.86
CA ASP A 70 7.28 5.90 -5.89
C ASP A 70 5.89 6.46 -6.29
N THR A 71 4.84 5.64 -6.20
CA THR A 71 3.48 6.04 -6.56
C THR A 71 2.45 5.19 -5.82
N TRP A 72 1.27 5.75 -5.56
CA TRP A 72 0.10 5.02 -5.08
C TRP A 72 -1.17 5.45 -5.82
N ARG A 73 -2.18 4.57 -5.83
CA ARG A 73 -3.54 4.87 -6.30
C ARG A 73 -4.56 4.18 -5.39
N MET A 74 -5.68 4.85 -5.12
CA MET A 74 -6.80 4.27 -4.40
C MET A 74 -8.09 4.47 -5.18
N LEU A 75 -8.93 3.43 -5.22
CA LEU A 75 -10.26 3.45 -5.81
C LEU A 75 -11.25 2.94 -4.77
N ALA A 76 -12.20 3.77 -4.35
CA ALA A 76 -13.22 3.42 -3.38
C ALA A 76 -14.61 3.51 -4.01
N ASP A 77 -15.40 2.44 -3.91
CA ASP A 77 -16.78 2.39 -4.39
C ASP A 77 -17.75 2.91 -3.32
N TYR A 78 -18.28 4.13 -3.47
CA TYR A 78 -19.26 4.72 -2.53
C TYR A 78 -20.70 4.24 -2.77
#